data_AF-A0A958G6N9-F1
#
_entry.id   AF-A0A958G6N9-F1
#
_cell.length_a   1.000
_cell.length_b   1.000
_cell.length_c   1.000
_cell.angle_alpha   90.00
_cell.angle_beta   90.00
_cell.angle_gamma   90.00
#
_symmetry.space_group_name_H-M   'P 1'
#
loop_
_entity.id
_entity.type
_entity.pdbx_description
1 polymer ?
#
loop_
_entity_poly.entity_id
_entity_poly.type
_entity_poly.pdbx_seq_one_letter_code
_entity_poly.pdbx_strand_id
1 'polypeptide(L)'
;QRGGIDALYVGTDVGIYYRNNTMSEWMPFITNLPNVIVQELEIHYGSDRLRAATYGRGIWESPLAPSTAAIAHAPLNDTEDT
;
A
#
# COMPACT_ATOMS: atom_id res chain seq x y z
N GLN A 1 14.19 1.45 14.79
CA GLN A 1 13.08 1.45 13.82
C GLN A 1 13.64 1.10 12.45
N ARG A 2 13.05 0.15 11.70
CA ARG A 2 13.44 -0.05 10.30
C ARG A 2 12.94 1.16 9.51
N GLY A 3 13.84 1.96 8.94
CA GLY A 3 13.50 3.11 8.10
C GLY A 3 12.92 2.68 6.75
N GLY A 4 11.78 2.00 6.80
CA GLY A 4 11.02 1.56 5.63
C GLY A 4 9.87 2.53 5.32
N ILE A 5 9.31 2.39 4.13
CA ILE A 5 8.10 3.11 3.73
C ILE A 5 6.94 2.53 4.54
N ASP A 6 6.43 3.32 5.50
CA ASP A 6 5.31 2.93 6.35
C ASP A 6 4.01 3.05 5.56
N ALA A 7 3.51 1.92 5.06
CA ALA A 7 2.23 1.82 4.37
C ALA A 7 1.08 1.58 5.37
N LEU A 8 0.03 2.38 5.25
CA LEU A 8 -1.22 2.27 5.99
C LEU A 8 -2.32 1.79 5.04
N TYR A 9 -3.12 0.82 5.50
CA TYR A 9 -4.26 0.25 4.78
C TYR A 9 -5.56 0.55 5.51
N VAL A 10 -6.61 0.87 4.76
CA VAL A 10 -7.95 1.16 5.29
C VAL A 10 -8.99 0.41 4.47
N GLY A 11 -9.84 -0.34 5.16
CA GLY A 11 -11.02 -0.98 4.59
C GLY A 11 -12.24 -0.07 4.70
N THR A 12 -13.05 -0.04 3.65
CA THR A 12 -14.29 0.74 3.56
C THR A 12 -15.45 -0.16 3.10
N ASP A 13 -16.63 0.43 2.97
CA ASP A 13 -17.80 -0.21 2.37
C ASP A 13 -17.64 -0.45 0.86
N VAL A 14 -16.75 0.28 0.20
CA VAL A 14 -16.52 0.22 -1.25
C VAL A 14 -15.18 -0.38 -1.68
N GLY A 15 -14.34 -0.79 -0.74
CA GLY A 15 -13.07 -1.45 -1.00
C GLY A 15 -11.94 -1.05 -0.05
N ILE A 16 -10.71 -1.33 -0.45
CA ILE A 16 -9.50 -1.06 0.34
C ILE A 16 -8.75 0.10 -0.29
N TYR A 17 -8.18 0.96 0.54
CA TYR A 17 -7.29 2.04 0.14
C TYR A 17 -5.98 1.92 0.91
N TYR A 18 -4.90 2.43 0.31
CA TYR A 18 -3.61 2.50 0.96
C TYR A 18 -2.94 3.85 0.74
N ARG A 19 -2.09 4.23 1.69
CA ARG A 19 -1.23 5.40 1.62
C ARG A 19 0.09 5.08 2.30
N ASN A 20 1.17 5.66 1.81
CA ASN A 20 2.46 5.62 2.49
C ASN A 20 2.93 7.04 2.88
N ASN A 21 4.07 7.11 3.55
CA ASN A 21 4.68 8.37 3.99
C ASN A 21 5.21 9.28 2.86
N THR A 22 5.27 8.81 1.61
CA THR A 22 5.67 9.61 0.44
C THR A 22 4.48 10.09 -0.41
N MET A 23 3.29 9.55 -0.18
CA MET A 23 2.07 9.86 -0.93
C MET A 23 1.30 11.01 -0.29
N SER A 24 0.80 11.92 -1.13
CA SER A 24 -0.11 13.01 -0.73
C SER A 24 -1.56 12.56 -0.58
N GLU A 25 -1.96 11.51 -1.31
CA GLU A 25 -3.34 11.04 -1.42
C GLU A 25 -3.46 9.54 -1.10
N TRP A 26 -4.68 9.09 -0.81
CA TRP A 26 -5.03 7.68 -0.69
C TRP A 26 -5.24 7.09 -2.08
N MET A 27 -4.64 5.93 -2.34
CA MET A 27 -4.83 5.21 -3.59
C MET A 27 -5.70 3.97 -3.37
N PRO A 28 -6.59 3.63 -4.31
CA PRO A 28 -7.38 2.41 -4.22
C PRO A 28 -6.46 1.18 -4.33
N PHE A 29 -6.69 0.21 -3.44
CA PHE A 29 -5.99 -1.06 -3.34
C PHE A 29 -6.95 -2.21 -3.67
N ILE A 30 -7.43 -2.24 -4.91
CA ILE A 30 -8.62 -2.99 -5.33
C ILE A 30 -8.34 -4.01 -6.44
N THR A 31 -7.14 -4.59 -6.49
CA THR A 31 -6.79 -5.55 -7.55
C THR A 31 -7.71 -6.77 -7.48
N ASN A 32 -8.73 -6.81 -8.36
CA ASN A 32 -9.78 -7.84 -8.42
C ASN A 32 -10.71 -7.94 -7.20
N LEU A 33 -10.84 -6.89 -6.38
CA LEU A 33 -11.84 -6.84 -5.32
C LEU A 33 -13.14 -6.22 -5.87
N PRO A 34 -14.27 -6.95 -5.91
CA PRO A 34 -15.56 -6.34 -6.24
C PRO A 34 -15.93 -5.32 -5.17
N ASN A 35 -16.78 -4.35 -5.50
CA ASN A 35 -17.32 -3.39 -4.52
C ASN A 35 -18.04 -4.16 -3.40
N VAL A 36 -17.37 -4.30 -2.26
CA VAL A 36 -17.82 -5.10 -1.11
C VAL A 36 -17.29 -4.48 0.17
N ILE A 37 -18.11 -4.58 1.21
CA ILE A 37 -17.76 -4.14 2.56
C ILE A 37 -16.60 -4.98 3.08
N VAL A 38 -15.52 -4.30 3.46
CA VAL A 38 -14.36 -4.87 4.13
C VAL A 38 -14.59 -4.78 5.64
N GLN A 39 -14.67 -5.92 6.31
CA GLN A 39 -14.95 -6.01 7.74
C GLN A 39 -13.68 -5.98 8.58
N GLU A 40 -12.62 -6.62 8.09
CA GLU A 40 -11.36 -6.77 8.78
C GLU A 40 -10.21 -6.78 7.76
N LEU A 41 -9.07 -6.24 8.19
CA LEU A 41 -7.81 -6.28 7.46
C LEU A 41 -6.73 -6.87 8.36
N GLU A 42 -5.95 -7.80 7.81
CA GLU A 42 -4.80 -8.40 8.48
C GLU A 42 -3.56 -8.33 7.58
N ILE A 43 -2.43 -7.89 8.14
CA ILE A 43 -1.14 -7.90 7.48
C ILE A 43 -0.34 -9.11 7.96
N HIS A 44 -0.05 -10.02 7.05
CA HIS A 44 0.85 -11.14 7.29
C HIS A 44 2.27 -10.79 6.87
N TYR A 45 3.04 -10.22 7.80
CA TYR A 45 4.44 -9.84 7.57
C TYR A 45 5.36 -11.00 7.19
N GLY A 46 5.01 -12.24 7.56
CA GLY A 46 5.81 -13.42 7.21
C GLY A 46 5.73 -13.82 5.73
N SER A 47 4.68 -13.38 5.03
CA SER A 47 4.42 -13.72 3.62
C SER A 47 4.24 -12.50 2.72
N ASP A 48 4.41 -11.30 3.28
CA ASP A 48 4.16 -10.01 2.63
C ASP A 48 2.78 -9.95 1.96
N ARG A 49 1.74 -10.31 2.71
CA ARG A 49 0.35 -10.33 2.22
C ARG A 49 -0.60 -9.49 3.07
N LEU A 50 -1.54 -8.86 2.39
CA LEU A 50 -2.74 -8.27 2.98
C LEU A 50 -3.91 -9.25 2.79
N ARG A 51 -4.62 -9.53 3.86
CA ARG A 51 -5.90 -10.25 3.83
C ARG A 51 -7.04 -9.33 4.19
N ALA A 52 -8.16 -9.53 3.53
CA ALA A 52 -9.39 -8.80 3.79
C ALA A 52 -10.56 -9.78 3.98
N ALA A 53 -11.22 -9.70 5.13
CA ALA A 53 -12.49 -10.38 5.34
C ALA A 53 -13.61 -9.53 4.72
N THR A 54 -14.35 -10.11 3.78
CA THR A 54 -15.40 -9.40 3.05
C THR A 54 -16.77 -9.93 3.41
N TYR A 55 -17.77 -9.04 3.49
CA TYR A 55 -19.13 -9.45 3.84
C TYR A 55 -19.74 -10.36 2.77
N GLY A 56 -20.00 -11.63 3.14
CA GLY A 56 -20.70 -12.60 2.28
C GLY A 56 -19.92 -13.16 1.09
N ARG A 57 -18.62 -12.83 0.94
CA ARG A 57 -17.79 -13.27 -0.21
C ARG A 57 -16.48 -13.97 0.18
N GLY A 58 -16.26 -14.18 1.48
CA GLY A 58 -15.09 -14.89 2.00
C GLY A 58 -13.87 -13.99 2.19
N ILE A 59 -12.68 -14.58 2.14
CA ILE A 59 -11.40 -13.90 2.34
C ILE A 59 -10.78 -13.58 0.98
N TRP A 60 -10.39 -12.32 0.81
CA TRP A 60 -9.55 -11.86 -0.28
C TRP A 60 -8.10 -11.69 0.20
N GLU A 61 -7.14 -11.92 -0.70
CA GLU A 61 -5.71 -11.80 -0.40
C GLU A 61 -4.96 -11.14 -1.56
N SER A 62 -3.99 -10.27 -1.24
CA SER A 62 -3.07 -9.65 -2.20
C SER A 62 -1.67 -9.52 -1.60
N PRO A 63 -0.60 -9.51 -2.43
CA PRO A 63 0.71 -9.03 -1.99
C PRO A 63 0.61 -7.60 -1.44
N LEU A 64 1.48 -7.21 -0.51
CA LEU A 64 1.55 -5.83 -0.03
C LEU A 64 1.90 -4.85 -1.16
N ALA A 65 1.51 -3.59 -0.96
CA ALA A 65 1.83 -2.52 -1.90
C ALA A 65 3.35 -2.33 -1.98
N PRO A 66 3.90 -2.09 -3.19
CA PRO A 66 5.33 -1.91 -3.34
C PRO A 66 5.80 -0.72 -2.49
N SER A 67 6.84 -0.94 -1.70
CA SER A 67 7.57 0.16 -1.08
C SER A 67 8.33 0.88 -2.20
N THR A 68 7.74 1.89 -2.81
CA THR A 68 8.42 2.73 -3.80
C THR A 68 9.47 3.59 -3.10
N ALA A 69 10.61 2.99 -2.77
CA ALA A 69 11.85 3.70 -2.49
C ALA A 69 12.50 4.12 -3.82
N ALA A 70 11.71 4.69 -4.73
CA ALA A 70 12.25 5.32 -5.92
C ALA A 70 12.48 6.79 -5.58
N ILE A 71 13.46 7.04 -4.72
CA ILE A 71 14.17 8.31 -4.80
C ILE A 71 14.85 8.24 -6.17
N ALA A 72 14.24 8.88 -7.17
CA ALA A 72 14.99 9.34 -8.31
C ALA A 72 16.10 10.22 -7.73
N HIS A 73 17.30 9.66 -7.56
CA HIS A 73 18.49 10.49 -7.55
C HIS A 73 18.48 11.14 -8.94
N ALA A 74 17.96 12.37 -9.01
CA ALA A 74 18.37 13.25 -10.09
C ALA A 74 19.91 13.21 -10.08
N PRO A 75 20.58 13.01 -11.22
CA PRO A 75 22.03 13.13 -11.25
C PRO A 75 22.35 14.51 -10.67
N LEU A 76 23.12 14.52 -9.58
CA LEU A 76 23.66 15.76 -9.04
C LEU A 76 24.47 16.37 -10.19
N ASN A 77 23.95 17.46 -10.75
CA ASN A 77 24.63 18.20 -11.79
C ASN A 77 25.71 19.00 -11.05
N ASP A 78 26.81 18.33 -10.72
CA ASP A 78 27.99 18.93 -10.12
C ASP A 78 28.71 19.73 -11.21
N THR A 79 28.16 20.91 -11.53
CA THR A 79 28.83 21.90 -12.35
C THR A 79 28.83 23.23 -11.62
N GLU A 80 29.39 23.26 -10.42
CA GLU A 80 29.87 24.49 -9.78
C GLU A 80 31.25 24.23 -9.18
N ASP A 81 32.27 24.19 -10.05
CA ASP A 81 33.61 24.64 -9.66
C ASP A 81 34.15 25.50 -10.82
N THR A 82 34.45 26.75 -10.49
CA THR A 82 34.95 27.80 -11.40
C THR A 82 36.46 27.82 -11.37
#